data_AF-A0A494UWJ0-F1
#
_entry.id   AF-A0A494UWJ0-F1
#
_cell.length_a   1.000
_cell.length_b   1.000
_cell.length_c   1.000
_cell.angle_alpha   90.00
_cell.angle_beta   90.00
_cell.angle_gamma   90.00
#
_symmetry.space_group_name_H-M   'P 1'
#
loop_
_entity.id
_entity.type
_entity.pdbx_description
1 polymer ?
#
loop_
_entity_poly.entity_id
_entity_poly.type
_entity_poly.pdbx_seq_one_letter_code
_entity_poly.pdbx_strand_id
1 'polypeptide(L)'
;MTRDPIRSMRDRQNERKRALADGHYARALMDRKAPSVAAFITALDAGHEGEAALDAARGIDQAAATFLSNQQPTNDTPPAA
;
A
#
# COMPACT_ATOMS: atom_id res chain seq x y z
N MET A 1 -23.57 0.77 -13.11
CA MET A 1 -22.82 0.61 -14.38
C MET A 1 -21.64 -0.28 -14.10
N THR A 2 -21.62 -1.52 -14.60
CA THR A 2 -20.54 -2.48 -14.35
C THR A 2 -19.32 -2.06 -15.19
N ARG A 3 -18.25 -1.57 -14.55
CA ARG A 3 -16.97 -1.30 -15.22
C ARG A 3 -16.46 -2.62 -15.79
N ASP A 4 -16.09 -2.61 -17.07
CA ASP A 4 -15.49 -3.75 -17.75
C ASP A 4 -14.19 -4.16 -17.01
N PRO A 5 -14.07 -5.42 -16.56
CA PRO A 5 -12.91 -5.89 -15.77
C PRO A 5 -11.59 -5.79 -16.55
N ILE A 6 -11.62 -5.84 -17.88
CA ILE A 6 -10.41 -5.68 -18.72
C ILE A 6 -9.94 -4.23 -18.66
N ARG A 7 -10.87 -3.27 -18.67
CA ARG A 7 -10.54 -1.84 -18.54
C ARG A 7 -9.98 -1.54 -17.14
N SER A 8 -10.61 -2.10 -16.09
CA SER A 8 -10.13 -2.02 -14.70
C SER A 8 -8.70 -2.55 -14.55
N MET A 9 -8.39 -3.73 -15.11
CA MET A 9 -7.04 -4.31 -15.05
C MET A 9 -6.00 -3.42 -15.74
N ARG A 10 -6.33 -2.86 -16.90
CA ARG A 10 -5.43 -1.97 -17.64
C ARG A 10 -5.21 -0.66 -16.89
N ASP A 11 -6.27 -0.09 -16.32
CA ASP A 11 -6.20 1.15 -15.56
C ASP A 11 -5.37 0.97 -14.28
N ARG A 12 -5.55 -0.15 -13.57
CA ARG A 12 -4.68 -0.53 -12.43
C ARG A 12 -3.22 -0.68 -12.81
N GLN A 13 -2.91 -1.32 -13.95
CA GLN A 13 -1.53 -1.43 -14.43
C GLN A 13 -0.93 -0.06 -14.77
N ASN A 14 -1.72 0.84 -15.36
CA ASN A 14 -1.29 2.19 -15.68
C ASN A 14 -1.04 3.02 -14.41
N GLU A 15 -1.92 2.91 -13.41
CA GLU A 15 -1.76 3.56 -12.10
C GLU A 15 -0.53 3.02 -11.37
N ARG A 16 -0.29 1.71 -11.37
CA ARG A 16 0.93 1.11 -10.80
C ARG A 16 2.19 1.62 -11.49
N LYS A 17 2.20 1.65 -12.83
CA LYS A 17 3.34 2.18 -13.59
C LYS A 17 3.58 3.65 -13.26
N ARG A 18 2.52 4.46 -13.15
CA ARG A 18 2.62 5.88 -12.82
C ARG A 18 3.10 6.10 -11.38
N ALA A 19 2.62 5.30 -10.43
CA ALA A 19 3.09 5.31 -9.04
C ALA A 19 4.58 5.01 -8.89
N LEU A 20 5.12 4.14 -9.75
CA LEU A 20 6.54 3.77 -9.74
C LEU A 20 7.42 4.72 -10.56
N ALA A 21 6.91 5.29 -11.65
CA ALA A 21 7.68 6.09 -12.58
C ALA A 21 7.67 7.59 -12.28
N ASP A 22 6.61 8.09 -11.62
CA ASP A 22 6.40 9.53 -11.42
C ASP A 22 6.44 9.89 -9.92
N GLY A 23 7.54 10.54 -9.52
CA GLY A 23 7.73 11.04 -8.17
C GLY A 23 6.72 12.12 -7.76
N HIS A 24 6.19 12.91 -8.70
CA HIS A 24 5.13 13.89 -8.41
C HIS A 24 3.80 13.20 -8.14
N TYR A 25 3.50 12.13 -8.87
CA TYR A 25 2.32 11.32 -8.59
C TYR A 25 2.44 10.59 -7.24
N ALA A 26 3.60 10.03 -6.93
CA ALA A 26 3.89 9.48 -5.60
C ALA A 26 3.74 10.55 -4.49
N ARG A 27 4.20 11.78 -4.74
CA ARG A 27 4.04 12.90 -3.81
C ARG A 27 2.57 13.30 -3.65
N ALA A 28 1.80 13.38 -4.73
CA ALA A 28 0.37 13.68 -4.70
C ALA A 28 -0.44 12.60 -3.96
N LEU A 29 -0.03 11.33 -4.09
CA LEU A 29 -0.58 10.23 -3.28
C LEU A 29 -0.27 10.46 -1.80
N MET A 30 0.98 10.80 -1.43
CA MET A 30 1.36 11.11 -0.05
C MET A 30 0.65 12.35 0.51
N ASP A 31 0.45 13.40 -0.28
CA ASP A 31 -0.27 14.62 0.12
C ASP A 31 -1.77 14.33 0.36
N ARG A 32 -2.34 13.34 -0.34
CA ARG A 32 -3.67 12.77 -0.03
C ARG A 32 -3.65 11.75 1.12
N LYS A 33 -2.57 11.70 1.89
CA LYS A 33 -2.32 10.78 3.01
C LYS A 33 -2.30 9.30 2.60
N ALA A 34 -1.84 8.97 1.40
CA ALA A 34 -1.36 7.62 1.14
C ALA A 34 -0.07 7.43 1.95
N PRO A 35 -0.01 6.45 2.84
CA PRO A 35 1.12 6.33 3.77
C PRO A 35 2.39 5.83 3.06
N SER A 36 2.25 4.99 2.03
CA SER A 36 3.37 4.56 1.19
C SER A 36 2.90 4.16 -0.22
N VAL A 37 3.80 4.31 -1.20
CA VAL A 37 3.56 3.85 -2.58
C VAL A 37 3.35 2.33 -2.63
N ALA A 38 4.07 1.60 -1.76
CA ALA A 38 3.94 0.15 -1.65
C ALA A 38 2.54 -0.27 -1.19
N ALA A 39 2.01 0.33 -0.12
CA ALA A 39 0.66 0.02 0.37
C ALA A 39 -0.43 0.36 -0.66
N PHE A 40 -0.24 1.43 -1.44
CA PHE A 40 -1.15 1.78 -2.53
C PHE A 40 -1.14 0.74 -3.65
N ILE A 41 0.04 0.27 -4.08
CA ILE A 41 0.15 -0.79 -5.09
C ILE A 41 -0.49 -2.09 -4.58
N THR A 42 -0.28 -2.45 -3.31
CA THR A 42 -0.93 -3.61 -2.70
C THR A 42 -2.46 -3.48 -2.71
N ALA A 43 -2.99 -2.28 -2.45
CA ALA A 43 -4.43 -2.03 -2.53
C ALA A 43 -4.98 -2.17 -3.97
N LEU A 44 -4.23 -1.71 -4.98
CA LEU A 44 -4.60 -1.93 -6.39
C LEU A 44 -4.60 -3.41 -6.76
N ASP A 45 -3.59 -4.16 -6.31
CA ASP A 45 -3.49 -5.61 -6.56
C ASP A 45 -4.64 -6.38 -5.88
N ALA A 46 -5.08 -5.93 -4.70
CA ALA A 46 -6.26 -6.46 -4.00
C ALA A 46 -7.61 -6.10 -4.66
N GLY A 47 -7.60 -5.28 -5.72
CA GLY A 47 -8.79 -4.93 -6.50
C GLY A 47 -9.47 -3.62 -6.10
N HIS A 48 -8.86 -2.83 -5.21
CA HIS A 48 -9.35 -1.48 -4.92
C HIS A 48 -8.92 -0.50 -6.02
N GLU A 49 -9.71 0.55 -6.26
CA GLU A 49 -9.43 1.58 -7.27
C GLU A 49 -9.62 2.99 -6.69
N GLY A 50 -8.90 3.98 -7.22
CA GLY A 50 -9.10 5.39 -6.87
C GLY A 50 -9.00 5.67 -5.37
N GLU A 51 -10.04 6.29 -4.79
CA GLU A 51 -10.06 6.58 -3.34
C GLU A 51 -10.15 5.31 -2.47
N ALA A 52 -10.84 4.26 -2.92
CA ALA A 52 -10.91 3.02 -2.15
C ALA A 52 -9.53 2.38 -1.98
N ALA A 53 -8.64 2.55 -2.97
CA ALA A 53 -7.26 2.12 -2.87
C ALA A 53 -6.45 2.96 -1.88
N LEU A 54 -6.74 4.25 -1.75
CA LEU A 54 -6.11 5.12 -0.74
C LEU A 54 -6.51 4.74 0.68
N ASP A 55 -7.79 4.46 0.92
CA ASP A 55 -8.26 4.04 2.24
C ASP A 55 -7.78 2.63 2.61
N ALA A 56 -7.78 1.70 1.66
CA ALA A 56 -7.20 0.36 1.88
C ALA A 56 -5.68 0.46 2.15
N ALA A 57 -4.95 1.31 1.43
CA ALA A 57 -3.52 1.54 1.67
C ALA A 57 -3.25 2.05 3.08
N ARG A 58 -4.11 2.91 3.63
CA ARG A 58 -4.01 3.35 5.04
C ARG A 58 -4.15 2.20 6.02
N GLY A 59 -5.12 1.31 5.80
CA GLY A 59 -5.31 0.13 6.64
C GLY A 59 -4.11 -0.83 6.58
N ILE A 60 -3.59 -1.08 5.37
CA ILE A 60 -2.43 -1.95 5.15
C ILE A 60 -1.19 -1.39 5.87
N ASP A 61 -0.95 -0.09 5.78
CA ASP A 61 0.22 0.54 6.38
C ASP A 61 0.11 0.63 7.91
N GLN A 62 -1.09 0.92 8.45
CA GLN A 62 -1.35 0.84 9.89
C GLN A 62 -1.13 -0.58 10.43
N ALA A 63 -1.57 -1.60 9.68
CA ALA A 63 -1.32 -3.00 10.04
C ALA A 63 0.18 -3.33 9.99
N ALA A 64 0.90 -2.87 8.96
CA ALA A 64 2.34 -3.04 8.85
C ALA A 64 3.12 -2.36 10.01
N ALA A 65 2.74 -1.12 10.36
CA ALA A 65 3.32 -0.40 11.48
C ALA A 65 3.05 -1.08 12.83
N THR A 66 1.83 -1.60 13.02
CA THR A 66 1.46 -2.35 14.24
C THR A 66 2.23 -3.67 14.33
N PHE A 67 2.38 -4.38 13.22
CA PHE A 67 3.15 -5.62 13.18
C PHE A 67 4.63 -5.39 13.49
N LEU A 68 5.23 -4.34 12.90
CA LEU A 68 6.62 -3.97 13.16
C LEU A 68 6.83 -3.54 14.62
N SER A 69 5.86 -2.85 15.21
CA SER A 69 5.90 -2.45 16.63
C SER A 69 5.83 -3.66 17.56
N ASN A 70 5.10 -4.71 17.18
CA ASN A 70 5.00 -5.96 17.93
C ASN A 70 6.15 -6.94 17.66
N GLN A 71 7.00 -6.69 16.66
CA GLN A 71 8.22 -7.45 16.37
C GLN A 71 9.47 -6.85 17.02
N GLN A 72 9.32 -6.06 18.08
CA GLN A 72 10.46 -5.67 18.89
C GLN A 72 11.19 -6.96 19.32
N PRO A 73 12.47 -7.16 18.93
CA PRO A 73 13.19 -8.36 19.30
C PRO A 73 13.21 -8.39 20.82
N THR A 74 12.50 -9.35 21.42
CA THR A 74 12.77 -9.68 22.80
C THR A 74 14.20 -10.20 22.76
N ASN A 75 15.13 -9.40 23.30
CA ASN A 75 16.49 -9.81 23.60
C ASN A 75 16.40 -10.87 24.70
N ASP A 76 15.78 -12.01 24.42
CA ASP A 76 15.90 -13.23 25.19
C ASP A 76 17.26 -13.81 24.84
N THR A 77 18.30 -13.19 25.39
CA THR A 77 19.60 -13.85 25.54
C THR A 77 19.32 -15.07 26.41
N PRO A 78 19.51 -16.31 25.94
CA PRO A 78 19.33 -17.47 26.82
C PRO A 78 20.33 -17.32 27.97
N PRO A 79 19.92 -17.57 29.24
CA PRO A 79 20.89 -17.63 30.33
C PRO A 79 21.86 -18.76 29.98
N ALA A 80 23.13 -18.41 29.78
CA ALA A 80 24.17 -19.39 29.55
C ALA A 80 24.16 -20.40 30.71
N ALA A 81 23.88 -21.66 30.38
CA ALA A 81 23.91 -22.80 31.28
C ALA A 81 25.30 -23.45 31.28
#